data_AF-A0A2E4KQY8-F1
#
_entry.id   AF-A0A2E4KQY8-F1
#
_cell.length_a   1.000
_cell.length_b   1.000
_cell.length_c   1.000
_cell.angle_alpha   90.00
_cell.angle_beta   90.00
_cell.angle_gamma   90.00
#
_symmetry.space_group_name_H-M   'P 1'
#
loop_
_entity.id
_entity.type
_entity.pdbx_description
1 polymer ?
#
loop_
_entity_poly.entity_id
_entity_poly.type
_entity_poly.pdbx_seq_one_letter_code
_entity_poly.pdbx_strand_id
1 'polypeptide(L)' 'MIVQRFEEVINGREYEIEVSLVNGTTWCARLGGVQGGASSLMPFYGDTPDEAAQQLTNWLTLAHRNAQKSV' A
#
# COMPACT_ATOMS: atom_id res chain seq x y z
N MET A 1 6.71 8.49 15.67
CA MET A 1 6.22 8.49 14.27
C MET A 1 4.85 7.83 14.30
N ILE A 2 3.81 8.49 13.81
CA ILE A 2 2.46 7.89 13.77
C ILE A 2 2.43 6.95 12.56
N VAL A 3 2.18 5.67 12.82
CA VAL A 3 2.00 4.64 11.80
C VAL A 3 0.62 4.04 12.00
N GLN A 4 -0.22 4.13 10.97
CA GLN A 4 -1.53 3.49 10.92
C GLN A 4 -1.43 2.24 10.07
N ARG A 5 -2.08 1.16 10.51
CA ARG A 5 -2.07 -0.11 9.80
C ARG A 5 -3.47 -0.42 9.31
N PHE A 6 -3.55 -0.84 8.07
CA PHE A 6 -4.78 -1.25 7.41
C PHE A 6 -4.58 -2.67 6.90
N GLU A 7 -5.51 -3.54 7.25
CA GLU A 7 -5.53 -4.92 6.75
C GLU A 7 -6.51 -4.96 5.58
N GLU A 8 -6.04 -5.38 4.41
CA GLU A 8 -6.87 -5.39 3.21
C GLU A 8 -6.70 -6.65 2.38
N VAL A 9 -7.82 -7.18 1.91
CA VAL A 9 -7.85 -8.40 1.11
C VAL A 9 -8.00 -8.03 -0.36
N ILE A 10 -6.93 -8.16 -1.13
CA ILE A 10 -6.90 -7.80 -2.56
C ILE A 10 -6.73 -9.08 -3.37
N ASN A 11 -7.71 -9.40 -4.23
CA ASN A 11 -7.72 -10.63 -5.05
C ASN A 11 -7.50 -11.92 -4.21
N GLY A 12 -8.04 -11.97 -2.98
CA GLY A 12 -7.89 -13.12 -2.08
C GLY A 12 -6.52 -13.24 -1.41
N ARG A 13 -5.66 -12.23 -1.53
CA ARG A 13 -4.40 -12.11 -0.78
C ARG A 13 -4.54 -11.02 0.28
N GLU A 14 -4.14 -11.35 1.49
CA GLU A 14 -4.08 -10.41 2.61
C GLU A 14 -2.84 -9.53 2.45
N TYR A 15 -3.06 -8.22 2.49
CA TYR A 15 -2.04 -7.20 2.48
C TYR A 15 -2.15 -6.37 3.75
N GLU A 16 -1.04 -6.23 4.45
CA GLU A 16 -0.91 -5.21 5.48
C GLU A 16 -0.43 -3.94 4.79
N ILE A 17 -1.13 -2.82 4.99
CA ILE A 17 -0.78 -1.50 4.49
C ILE A 17 -0.41 -0.63 5.70
N GLU A 18 0.84 -0.20 5.75
CA GLU A 18 1.34 0.72 6.76
C GLU A 18 1.40 2.14 6.21
N VAL A 19 0.72 3.07 6.87
CA VAL A 19 0.64 4.47 6.51
C VAL A 19 1.30 5.32 7.58
N SER A 20 2.38 6.01 7.21
CA SER A 20 3.17 6.82 8.15
C SER A 20 3.16 8.29 7.75
N LEU A 21 3.06 9.19 8.73
CA LEU A 21 3.23 10.62 8.47
C LEU A 21 4.71 10.92 8.17
N VAL A 22 4.99 11.41 6.97
CA VAL A 22 6.35 11.73 6.50
C VAL A 22 6.67 13.22 6.55
N ASN A 23 5.64 14.07 6.44
CA ASN A 23 5.74 15.51 6.60
C ASN A 23 4.45 16.02 7.27
N GLY A 24 4.44 17.24 7.82
CA GLY A 24 3.32 17.77 8.61
C GLY A 24 1.92 17.68 7.99
N THR A 25 1.83 17.51 6.66
CA THR A 25 0.58 17.28 5.91
C THR A 25 0.62 16.07 4.98
N THR A 26 1.71 15.31 4.96
CA THR A 26 1.91 14.25 3.95
C THR A 26 2.03 12.89 4.61
N TRP A 27 1.15 11.98 4.20
CA TRP A 27 1.14 10.58 4.59
C TRP A 27 1.77 9.72 3.51
N CYS A 28 2.44 8.65 3.91
CA CYS A 28 3.11 7.69 3.04
C CYS A 28 2.59 6.29 3.34
N ALA A 29 1.94 5.65 2.36
CA ALA A 29 1.51 4.27 2.43
C ALA A 29 2.54 3.32 1.82
N ARG A 30 2.79 2.20 2.51
CA ARG A 30 3.64 1.10 2.08
C ARG A 30 3.02 -0.23 2.50
N LEU A 31 3.46 -1.33 1.90
CA LEU A 31 3.11 -2.66 2.36
C LEU A 31 3.88 -3.00 3.64
N GLY A 32 3.14 -3.37 4.70
CA GLY A 32 3.64 -3.97 5.92
C GLY A 32 3.91 -5.46 5.76
N GLY A 33 4.74 -6.01 6.64
CA GLY A 33 4.85 -7.46 6.82
C GLY A 33 5.67 -8.26 5.79
N VAL A 34 6.15 -7.68 4.68
CA VAL A 34 7.00 -8.45 3.76
C VAL A 34 8.45 -8.48 4.24
N GLN A 35 8.79 -9.44 5.10
CA GLN A 35 10.16 -9.89 5.29
C GLN A 35 10.68 -10.54 3.99
N GLY A 36 11.22 -9.72 3.07
CA GLY A 36 12.12 -10.20 2.01
C GLY A 36 11.54 -10.46 0.60
N GLY A 37 10.32 -10.05 0.27
CA GLY A 37 9.69 -10.36 -1.03
C GLY A 37 9.00 -9.18 -1.70
N ALA A 38 9.77 -8.36 -2.43
CA ALA A 38 9.31 -7.20 -3.19
C ALA A 38 8.67 -6.10 -2.31
N SER A 39 9.53 -5.35 -1.61
CA SER A 39 9.19 -3.97 -1.22
C SER A 39 8.68 -3.28 -2.48
N SER A 40 7.40 -2.93 -2.53
CA SER A 40 6.91 -2.06 -3.59
C SER A 40 7.80 -0.82 -3.57
N LEU A 41 8.59 -0.65 -4.63
CA LEU A 41 9.70 0.32 -4.70
C LEU A 41 9.21 1.77 -4.65
N MET A 42 7.90 1.99 -4.58
CA MET A 42 7.30 3.31 -4.58
C MET A 42 6.39 3.51 -3.37
N PRO A 43 6.69 4.50 -2.52
CA PRO A 43 5.73 5.02 -1.54
C PRO A 43 4.59 5.75 -2.25
N PHE A 44 3.35 5.48 -1.87
CA PHE A 44 2.19 6.28 -2.27
C PHE A 44 1.97 7.39 -1.25
N TYR A 45 1.62 8.58 -1.74
CA TYR A 45 1.45 9.76 -0.90
C TYR A 45 0.02 10.27 -0.96
N GLY A 46 -0.49 10.74 0.17
CA GLY A 46 -1.79 11.40 0.29
C GLY A 46 -1.77 12.46 1.38
N ASP A 47 -2.72 13.39 1.31
CA ASP A 47 -2.91 14.41 2.36
C ASP A 47 -3.54 13.81 3.63
N THR A 48 -4.17 12.64 3.49
CA THR A 48 -4.75 11.86 4.58
C THR A 48 -4.20 10.43 4.61
N PRO A 49 -4.25 9.75 5.76
CA PRO A 49 -3.82 8.37 5.86
C PRO A 49 -4.67 7.42 5.00
N ASP A 50 -5.98 7.69 4.90
CA ASP A 50 -6.91 6.93 4.07
C ASP A 50 -6.63 7.10 2.57
N GLU A 51 -6.33 8.32 2.12
CA GLU A 51 -6.03 8.58 0.70
C GLU A 51 -4.74 7.87 0.28
N ALA A 52 -3.70 7.94 1.13
CA ALA A 52 -2.45 7.24 0.88
C ALA A 52 -2.67 5.71 0.82
N ALA A 53 -3.46 5.15 1.74
CA ALA A 53 -3.82 3.72 1.70
C ALA A 53 -4.57 3.37 0.42
N GLN A 54 -5.59 4.14 0.05
CA GLN A 54 -6.43 3.91 -1.12
C GLN A 54 -5.62 3.91 -2.43
N GLN A 55 -4.65 4.82 -2.56
CA GLN A 55 -3.77 4.86 -3.73
C GLN A 55 -2.94 3.57 -3.87
N LEU A 56 -2.39 3.08 -2.75
CA LEU A 56 -1.65 1.81 -2.73
C LEU A 56 -2.56 0.62 -3.05
N THR A 57 -3.75 0.55 -2.46
CA THR A 57 -4.78 -0.47 -2.74
C THR A 57 -5.14 -0.54 -4.22
N ASN A 58 -5.40 0.62 -4.83
CA ASN A 58 -5.78 0.72 -6.24
C ASN A 58 -4.65 0.23 -7.14
N TRP A 59 -3.41 0.62 -6.83
CA TRP A 59 -2.24 0.15 -7.55
C TRP A 59 -2.05 -1.36 -7.40
N LEU A 60 -2.19 -1.93 -6.19
CA LEU A 60 -2.12 -3.37 -5.97
C LEU A 60 -3.20 -4.10 -6.77
N THR A 61 -4.44 -3.62 -6.72
CA THR A 61 -5.55 -4.18 -7.49
C THR A 61 -5.24 -4.20 -9.00
N LEU A 62 -4.65 -3.13 -9.52
CA LEU A 62 -4.23 -3.05 -10.92
C LEU A 62 -3.03 -3.96 -11.24
N ALA A 63 -2.01 -3.97 -10.39
CA ALA A 63 -0.81 -4.80 -10.55
C ALA A 63 -1.18 -6.29 -10.55
N HIS A 64 -2.08 -6.70 -9.66
CA HIS A 64 -2.63 -8.06 -9.62
C HIS A 64 -3.42 -8.41 -10.87
N ARG A 65 -4.19 -7.47 -11.42
CA ARG A 65 -4.91 -7.68 -12.67
C ARG A 65 -3.97 -7.87 -13.86
N ASN A 66 -2.86 -7.13 -13.90
CA ASN A 66 -1.90 -7.23 -14.99
C ASN A 66 -1.01 -8.48 -14.87
N ALA A 67 -0.63 -8.87 -13.66
CA ALA A 67 0.08 -10.13 -13.40
C ALA A 67 -0.73 -11.37 -13.84
N GLN A 68 -2.06 -11.33 -13.71
CA GLN A 68 -2.95 -12.40 -14.16
C GLN A 68 -3.15 -12.45 -15.68
N LYS A 69 -2.74 -11.42 -16.42
CA LYS A 69 -2.92 -11.31 -17.87
C LYS A 69 -1.69 -11.71 -18.71
N SER A 70 -0.61 -12.17 -18.08
CA SER A 70 0.48 -12.86 -18.78
C SER A 70 0.17 -14.36 -18.87
N VAL A 71 -0.69 -14.76 -19.80
CA VAL A 71 -0.81 -16.15 -20.28
C VAL A 71 -1.10 -16.15 -21.78
#